data_AF-A0AA39SXH3-F1
#
_entry.id   AF-A0AA39SXH3-F1
#
_cell.length_a   1.000
_cell.length_b   1.000
_cell.length_c   1.000
_cell.angle_alpha   90.00
_cell.angle_beta   90.00
_cell.angle_gamma   90.00
#
_symmetry.space_group_name_H-M   'P 1'
#
loop_
_entity.id
_entity.type
_entity.pdbx_description
1 polymer ?
#
loop_
_entity_poly.entity_id
_entity_poly.type
_entity_poly.pdbx_seq_one_letter_code
_entity_poly.pdbx_strand_id
1 'polypeptide(L)'
;MPSMYPHAKGILHALKDKGIDVAVASRSPTPDIANTFLQKLSIDSIFVAKEIFSSWTHKTDHFQRIHSRTVVPFNSMLFFDDEDRNSR
;
A
#
# COMPACT_ATOMS: atom_id res chain seq x y z
N MET A 1 -13.11 10.60 -13.03
CA MET A 1 -11.96 9.67 -13.20
C MET A 1 -11.01 9.91 -12.04
N PRO A 2 -10.49 8.87 -11.35
CA PRO A 2 -9.51 9.09 -10.29
C PRO A 2 -8.22 9.67 -10.87
N SER A 3 -7.50 10.46 -10.09
CA SER A 3 -6.19 11.03 -10.41
C SER A 3 -5.20 10.80 -9.28
N MET A 4 -3.91 10.75 -9.60
CA MET A 4 -2.83 10.62 -8.61
C MET A 4 -2.13 11.97 -8.39
N TYR A 5 -1.40 12.08 -7.27
CA TYR A 5 -0.40 13.14 -7.12
C TYR A 5 0.59 13.09 -8.29
N PRO A 6 1.07 14.24 -8.81
CA PRO A 6 1.80 14.33 -10.07
C PRO A 6 2.97 13.35 -10.23
N HIS A 7 3.72 13.09 -9.15
CA HIS A 7 4.91 12.23 -9.18
C HIS A 7 4.68 10.79 -8.68
N ALA A 8 3.51 10.48 -8.11
CA ALA A 8 3.27 9.20 -7.45
C ALA A 8 3.45 8.00 -8.41
N LYS A 9 2.94 8.12 -9.65
CA LYS A 9 3.09 7.07 -10.66
C LYS A 9 4.57 6.82 -10.99
N GLY A 10 5.35 7.88 -11.19
CA GLY A 10 6.77 7.78 -11.49
C GLY A 10 7.56 7.12 -10.35
N ILE A 11 7.24 7.46 -9.10
CA ILE A 11 7.87 6.86 -7.91
C ILE A 11 7.57 5.35 -7.85
N LEU A 12 6.30 4.94 -8.03
CA LEU A 12 5.90 3.53 -8.01
C LEU A 12 6.62 2.71 -9.09
N HIS A 13 6.73 3.24 -10.31
CA HIS A 13 7.49 2.58 -11.37
C HIS A 13 8.98 2.51 -11.07
N ALA A 14 9.58 3.59 -10.55
CA ALA A 14 11.01 3.59 -10.20
C ALA A 14 11.35 2.57 -9.10
N LEU A 15 10.45 2.35 -8.13
CA LEU A 15 10.61 1.29 -7.12
C LEU A 15 10.55 -0.10 -7.77
N LYS A 16 9.54 -0.33 -8.62
CA LYS A 16 9.38 -1.58 -9.36
C LYS A 16 10.60 -1.89 -10.25
N ASP A 17 11.10 -0.90 -10.98
CA ASP A 17 12.27 -1.04 -11.86
C ASP A 17 13.56 -1.33 -11.08
N LYS A 18 13.64 -0.88 -9.83
CA LYS A 18 14.74 -1.22 -8.90
C LYS A 18 14.56 -2.58 -8.21
N GLY A 19 13.49 -3.31 -8.49
CA GLY A 19 13.17 -4.58 -7.84
C GLY A 19 12.76 -4.44 -6.38
N ILE A 20 12.22 -3.27 -6.00
CA ILE A 20 11.70 -3.03 -4.65
C ILE A 20 10.21 -3.36 -4.65
N ASP A 21 9.82 -4.35 -3.84
CA ASP A 21 8.42 -4.72 -3.64
C ASP A 21 7.63 -3.57 -3.00
N VAL A 22 6.41 -3.35 -3.49
CA VAL A 22 5.50 -2.32 -2.98
C VAL A 22 4.21 -2.98 -2.51
N ALA A 23 3.68 -2.55 -1.36
CA ALA A 23 2.42 -3.03 -0.82
C ALA A 23 1.50 -1.88 -0.43
N VAL A 24 0.19 -2.14 -0.35
CA VAL A 24 -0.81 -1.20 0.16
C VAL A 24 -1.24 -1.61 1.56
N ALA A 25 -1.22 -0.68 2.50
CA ALA A 25 -1.88 -0.80 3.80
C ALA A 25 -2.87 0.37 3.96
N SER A 26 -4.17 0.11 3.90
CA SER A 26 -5.21 1.13 3.92
C SER A 26 -6.34 0.75 4.87
N ARG A 27 -6.82 1.75 5.64
CA ARG A 27 -7.97 1.61 6.55
C ARG A 27 -9.30 1.97 5.92
N SER A 28 -9.35 2.14 4.61
CA SER A 28 -10.61 2.42 3.92
C SER A 28 -11.64 1.32 4.20
N PRO A 29 -12.89 1.67 4.56
CA PRO A 29 -13.96 0.69 4.73
C PRO A 29 -14.53 0.20 3.38
N THR A 30 -14.06 0.75 2.26
CA THR A 30 -14.55 0.45 0.90
C THR A 30 -13.44 -0.16 0.05
N PRO A 31 -13.04 -1.42 0.30
CA PRO A 31 -11.95 -2.07 -0.42
C PRO A 31 -12.22 -2.25 -1.91
N ASP A 32 -13.46 -2.48 -2.30
CA ASP A 32 -13.94 -2.60 -3.67
C ASP A 32 -13.69 -1.31 -4.48
N ILE A 33 -14.02 -0.15 -3.89
CA ILE A 33 -13.79 1.16 -4.52
C ILE A 33 -12.29 1.43 -4.66
N ALA A 34 -11.52 1.16 -3.60
CA ALA A 34 -10.07 1.35 -3.62
C ALA A 34 -9.41 0.49 -4.70
N ASN A 35 -9.75 -0.81 -4.78
CA ASN A 35 -9.26 -1.70 -5.83
C ASN A 35 -9.66 -1.23 -7.24
N THR A 36 -10.90 -0.76 -7.41
CA THR A 36 -11.35 -0.19 -8.69
C THR A 36 -10.51 1.01 -9.10
N PHE A 37 -10.10 1.86 -8.15
CA PHE A 37 -9.24 3.01 -8.44
C PHE A 37 -7.83 2.57 -8.84
N LEU A 38 -7.23 1.61 -8.14
CA LEU A 38 -5.91 1.06 -8.50
C LEU A 38 -5.89 0.47 -9.92
N GLN A 39 -6.97 -0.21 -10.30
CA GLN A 39 -7.16 -0.75 -11.66
C GLN A 39 -7.30 0.37 -12.70
N LYS A 40 -8.19 1.35 -12.47
CA LYS A 40 -8.40 2.48 -13.39
C LYS A 40 -7.17 3.36 -13.57
N LEU A 41 -6.31 3.42 -12.56
CA LEU A 41 -5.02 4.13 -12.60
C LEU A 41 -3.88 3.29 -13.21
N SER A 42 -4.14 2.02 -13.53
CA SER A 42 -3.17 1.06 -14.08
C SER A 42 -1.93 0.84 -13.21
N ILE A 43 -2.09 0.88 -11.88
CA ILE A 43 -1.02 0.62 -10.90
C ILE A 43 -1.25 -0.65 -10.09
N ASP A 44 -2.38 -1.33 -10.28
CA ASP A 44 -2.76 -2.53 -9.53
C ASP A 44 -1.68 -3.63 -9.54
N SER A 45 -1.05 -3.83 -10.70
CA SER A 45 0.00 -4.86 -10.91
C SER A 45 1.37 -4.50 -10.34
N ILE A 46 1.51 -3.34 -9.70
CA ILE A 46 2.75 -2.94 -9.01
C ILE A 46 2.76 -3.53 -7.58
N PHE A 47 1.59 -3.76 -6.99
CA PHE A 47 1.50 -4.12 -5.58
C PHE A 47 1.56 -5.64 -5.36
N VAL A 48 2.54 -6.10 -4.57
CA VAL A 48 2.69 -7.52 -4.21
C VAL A 48 1.67 -7.96 -3.16
N ALA A 49 1.16 -7.02 -2.36
CA ALA A 49 0.14 -7.21 -1.35
C ALA A 49 -0.75 -5.96 -1.24
N LYS A 50 -2.05 -6.16 -0.97
CA LYS A 50 -3.03 -5.08 -0.81
C LYS A 50 -3.91 -5.37 0.40
N GLU A 51 -3.51 -4.84 1.55
CA GLU A 51 -4.29 -4.91 2.78
C GLU A 51 -5.16 -3.64 2.86
N ILE A 52 -6.43 -3.78 2.49
CA ILE A 52 -7.41 -2.69 2.47
C ILE A 52 -8.62 -3.13 3.28
N PHE A 53 -8.70 -2.68 4.53
CA PHE A 53 -9.83 -2.96 5.43
C PHE A 53 -9.78 -2.03 6.63
N SER A 54 -10.95 -1.74 7.21
CA SER A 54 -11.04 -0.97 8.44
C SER A 54 -10.40 -1.72 9.61
N SER A 55 -9.53 -1.04 10.37
CA SER A 55 -9.04 -1.49 11.67
C SER A 55 -9.41 -0.46 12.73
N TRP A 56 -9.81 -0.93 13.91
CA TRP A 56 -10.04 -0.07 15.07
C TRP A 56 -8.74 0.47 15.68
N THR A 57 -7.65 -0.28 15.48
CA THR A 57 -6.29 0.01 15.94
C THR A 57 -5.40 0.53 14.80
N HIS A 58 -4.13 0.78 15.11
CA HIS A 58 -3.05 1.10 14.18
C HIS A 58 -2.90 0.02 13.10
N LYS A 59 -2.15 0.30 12.02
CA LYS A 59 -1.98 -0.59 10.85
C LYS A 59 -1.20 -1.89 11.13
N THR A 60 -1.05 -2.28 12.39
CA THR A 60 -0.36 -3.50 12.83
C THR A 60 -0.91 -4.74 12.12
N ASP A 61 -2.23 -4.88 12.03
CA ASP A 61 -2.86 -6.04 11.37
C ASP A 61 -2.55 -6.09 9.86
N HIS A 62 -2.54 -4.93 9.20
CA HIS A 62 -2.14 -4.82 7.79
C HIS A 62 -0.68 -5.26 7.61
N PHE A 63 0.22 -4.76 8.47
CA PHE A 63 1.63 -5.12 8.42
C PHE A 63 1.89 -6.59 8.72
N GLN A 64 1.17 -7.19 9.68
CA GLN A 64 1.25 -8.63 9.96
C GLN A 64 0.88 -9.45 8.73
N ARG A 65 -0.21 -9.10 8.04
CA ARG A 65 -0.63 -9.80 6.81
C ARG A 65 0.34 -9.61 5.66
N ILE A 66 0.88 -8.40 5.48
CA ILE A 66 1.93 -8.11 4.49
C ILE A 66 3.18 -8.96 4.80
N HIS A 67 3.60 -9.00 6.06
CA HIS A 67 4.73 -9.83 6.50
C HIS A 67 4.47 -11.31 6.26
N SER A 68 3.30 -11.85 6.61
CA SER A 68 2.97 -13.26 6.35
C SER A 68 2.99 -13.61 4.85
N ARG A 69 2.64 -12.66 3.97
CA ARG A 69 2.62 -12.88 2.52
C ARG A 69 3.99 -12.71 1.86
N THR A 70 4.80 -11.76 2.32
CA THR A 70 6.07 -11.38 1.68
C THR A 70 7.29 -11.97 2.40
N VAL A 71 7.14 -12.36 3.67
CA VAL A 71 8.21 -12.83 4.57
C VAL A 71 9.29 -11.76 4.81
N VAL A 72 9.07 -10.51 4.39
CA VAL A 72 10.01 -9.40 4.59
C VAL A 72 10.01 -9.02 6.07
N PRO A 73 11.18 -8.95 6.75
CA PRO A 73 11.26 -8.49 8.14
C PRO A 73 10.77 -7.05 8.30
N PHE A 74 10.09 -6.73 9.41
CA PHE A 74 9.56 -5.37 9.64
C PHE A 74 10.64 -4.28 9.60
N ASN A 75 11.85 -4.56 10.10
CA ASN A 75 12.99 -3.62 10.07
C ASN A 75 13.56 -3.39 8.66
N SER A 76 13.11 -4.14 7.66
CA SER A 76 13.45 -3.96 6.25
C SER A 76 12.30 -3.32 5.45
N MET A 77 11.21 -2.92 6.11
CA MET A 77 10.08 -2.22 5.48
C MET A 77 10.22 -0.71 5.68
N LEU A 78 9.99 0.06 4.62
CA LEU A 78 9.84 1.51 4.69
C LEU A 78 8.36 1.87 4.49
N PHE A 79 7.81 2.65 5.40
CA PHE A 79 6.38 2.99 5.43
C PHE A 79 6.15 4.50 5.20
N PHE A 80 5.19 4.82 4.34
CA PHE A 80 4.76 6.18 4.04
C PHE A 80 3.28 6.32 4.35
N ASP A 81 2.93 7.31 5.18
CA ASP A 81 1.57 7.62 5.58
C ASP A 81 1.45 9.09 5.96
N ASP A 82 0.29 9.68 5.74
CA ASP A 82 -0.01 11.06 6.11
C ASP A 82 -0.61 11.19 7.52
N GLU A 83 -1.11 10.11 8.11
CA GLU A 83 -1.65 10.14 9.46
C GLU A 83 -0.60 9.74 10.51
N ASP A 84 -0.20 10.69 11.38
CA ASP A 84 0.72 10.46 12.50
C ASP A 84 0.31 9.28 13.40
N ARG A 85 -1.00 9.01 13.48
CA ARG A 85 -1.53 7.88 14.25
C ARG A 85 -1.01 6.55 13.71
N ASN A 86 -0.74 6.41 12.41
CA ASN A 86 -0.29 5.15 11.82
C ASN A 86 1.22 4.91 11.97
N SER A 87 1.99 5.92 12.42
CA SER A 87 3.46 5.91 12.50
C SER A 87 4.01 5.56 13.89
N ARG A 88 3.13 5.24 14.84
CA ARG A 88 3.48 4.80 16.21
C ARG A 88 3.26 3.31 16.36
#